data_AF-A0A4Z0JNS8-F1
#
_entry.id   AF-A0A4Z0JNS8-F1
#
_cell.length_a   1.000
_cell.length_b   1.000
_cell.length_c   1.000
_cell.angle_alpha   90.00
_cell.angle_beta   90.00
_cell.angle_gamma   90.00
#
_symmetry.space_group_name_H-M   'P 1'
#
loop_
_entity.id
_entity.type
_entity.pdbx_description
1 polymer ?
#
loop_
_entity_poly.entity_id
_entity_poly.type
_entity_poly.pdbx_seq_one_letter_code
_entity_poly.pdbx_strand_id
1 'polypeptide(L)'
;MSNAQKDGLYTTALVFFFLTTAISVTIFASYLLFAFDIRYYNLDSLVELDYGTVFKNYAQMMDYLLNPFNWQFKLSDFISSPAGRLHFEDCKKLFMLNFAVWVVSGISVWKFHKVRAYFNRVFFWVGIGTIALVLLMLFNFDQFFVVFHEVLFRNSDWLFDPAKDPIINVLPEDFFTQCFVLFFIVFEGLMFWKARRIAF
;
A
#
# COMPACT_ATOMS: atom_id res chain seq x y z
N MET A 1 -13.89 24.31 -20.20
CA MET A 1 -12.51 23.75 -20.17
C MET A 1 -12.02 23.55 -21.59
N SER A 2 -10.83 24.05 -21.90
CA SER A 2 -10.13 23.77 -23.16
C SER A 2 -9.76 22.29 -23.26
N ASN A 3 -9.43 21.81 -24.46
CA ASN A 3 -8.98 20.43 -24.65
C ASN A 3 -7.69 20.13 -23.87
N ALA A 4 -6.75 21.09 -23.80
CA ALA A 4 -5.54 20.96 -23.00
C ALA A 4 -5.84 20.83 -21.49
N GLN A 5 -6.80 21.59 -20.96
CA GLN A 5 -7.21 21.48 -19.55
C GLN A 5 -7.84 20.11 -19.26
N LYS A 6 -8.69 19.60 -20.16
CA LYS A 6 -9.29 18.28 -20.01
C LYS A 6 -8.22 17.18 -20.09
N ASP A 7 -7.20 17.36 -20.92
CA ASP A 7 -6.10 16.41 -21.08
C ASP A 7 -5.19 16.35 -19.85
N GLY A 8 -4.85 17.51 -19.29
CA GLY A 8 -4.12 17.60 -18.02
C GLY A 8 -4.89 16.94 -16.88
N LEU A 9 -6.19 17.23 -16.75
CA LEU A 9 -7.03 16.61 -15.73
C LEU A 9 -7.11 15.10 -15.87
N TYR A 10 -7.30 14.59 -17.10
CA TYR A 10 -7.31 13.16 -17.37
C TYR A 10 -5.97 12.51 -17.01
N THR A 11 -4.85 13.11 -17.42
CA THR A 11 -3.51 12.58 -17.15
C THR A 11 -3.24 12.50 -15.65
N THR A 12 -3.48 13.58 -14.91
CA THR A 12 -3.32 13.60 -13.45
C THR A 12 -4.24 12.58 -12.77
N ALA A 13 -5.52 12.54 -13.14
CA ALA A 13 -6.46 11.57 -12.60
C ALA A 13 -6.01 10.13 -12.88
N LEU A 14 -5.49 9.84 -14.07
CA LEU A 14 -5.02 8.51 -14.42
C LEU A 14 -3.79 8.09 -13.62
N VAL A 15 -2.86 9.01 -13.34
CA VAL A 15 -1.69 8.74 -12.48
C VAL A 15 -2.15 8.37 -11.07
N PHE A 16 -3.03 9.17 -10.47
CA PHE A 16 -3.59 8.86 -9.14
C PHE A 16 -4.41 7.57 -9.14
N PHE A 17 -5.16 7.30 -10.21
CA PHE A 17 -5.93 6.07 -10.34
C PHE A 17 -5.01 4.85 -10.40
N PHE A 18 -3.92 4.90 -11.16
CA PHE A 18 -2.93 3.80 -11.19
C PHE A 18 -2.21 3.62 -9.86
N LEU A 19 -1.82 4.73 -9.20
CA LEU A 19 -1.19 4.68 -7.88
C LEU A 19 -2.09 3.97 -6.87
N THR A 20 -3.33 4.44 -6.73
CA THR A 20 -4.29 3.87 -5.77
C THR A 20 -4.79 2.48 -6.16
N THR A 21 -4.79 2.14 -7.46
CA THR A 21 -5.04 0.77 -7.92
C THR A 21 -3.91 -0.16 -7.49
N ALA A 22 -2.65 0.23 -7.66
CA ALA A 22 -1.49 -0.58 -7.26
C ALA A 22 -1.48 -0.82 -5.74
N ILE A 23 -1.77 0.22 -4.94
CA ILE A 23 -1.93 0.09 -3.49
C ILE A 23 -3.07 -0.88 -3.15
N SER A 24 -4.25 -0.69 -3.75
CA SER A 24 -5.43 -1.53 -3.47
C SER A 24 -5.21 -3.00 -3.84
N VAL A 25 -4.58 -3.27 -5.00
CA VAL A 25 -4.21 -4.63 -5.40
C VAL A 25 -3.26 -5.25 -4.38
N THR A 26 -2.28 -4.49 -3.90
CA THR A 26 -1.32 -4.95 -2.89
C THR A 26 -2.00 -5.25 -1.55
N ILE A 27 -2.91 -4.37 -1.10
CA ILE A 27 -3.72 -4.58 0.12
C ILE A 27 -4.52 -5.88 0.06
N PHE A 28 -5.15 -6.20 -1.07
CA PHE A 28 -5.91 -7.46 -1.16
C PHE A 28 -5.01 -8.68 -1.36
N ALA A 29 -3.92 -8.53 -2.11
CA ALA A 29 -2.94 -9.61 -2.31
C ALA A 29 -2.17 -9.96 -1.04
N SER A 30 -2.06 -9.02 -0.08
CA SER A 30 -1.33 -9.21 1.16
C SER A 30 -1.90 -10.34 2.01
N TYR A 31 -3.20 -10.67 1.90
CA TYR A 31 -3.78 -11.87 2.54
C TYR A 31 -3.13 -13.17 2.04
N LEU A 32 -2.86 -13.26 0.73
CA LEU A 32 -2.21 -14.43 0.13
C LEU A 32 -0.72 -14.46 0.46
N LEU A 33 -0.04 -13.30 0.39
CA LEU A 33 1.36 -13.18 0.78
C LEU A 33 1.53 -13.59 2.24
N PHE A 34 0.69 -13.07 3.14
CA PHE A 34 0.75 -13.39 4.56
C PHE A 34 0.45 -14.86 4.84
N ALA A 35 -0.56 -15.44 4.19
CA ALA A 35 -0.86 -16.87 4.31
C ALA A 35 0.34 -17.75 3.92
N PHE A 36 1.06 -17.37 2.87
CA PHE A 36 2.30 -18.05 2.46
C PHE A 36 3.42 -17.84 3.50
N ASP A 37 3.63 -16.60 3.91
CA ASP A 37 4.72 -16.17 4.79
C ASP A 37 4.66 -16.82 6.18
N ILE A 38 3.46 -17.07 6.73
CA ILE A 38 3.33 -17.79 8.02
C ILE A 38 4.09 -19.13 7.96
N ARG A 39 3.94 -19.87 6.86
CA ARG A 39 4.59 -21.18 6.68
C ARG A 39 6.04 -21.04 6.24
N TYR A 40 6.30 -20.14 5.31
CA TYR A 40 7.63 -19.98 4.73
C TYR A 40 8.67 -19.48 5.76
N TYR A 41 8.28 -18.55 6.62
CA TYR A 41 9.13 -18.00 7.68
C TYR A 41 8.86 -18.61 9.07
N ASN A 42 7.99 -19.62 9.19
CA ASN A 42 7.59 -20.25 10.45
C ASN A 42 7.12 -19.23 11.52
N LEU A 43 6.33 -18.23 11.11
CA LEU A 43 5.88 -17.14 11.97
C LEU A 43 5.00 -17.62 13.12
N ASP A 44 4.26 -18.70 12.89
CA ASP A 44 3.43 -19.38 13.89
C ASP A 44 4.27 -19.93 15.05
N SER A 45 5.42 -20.52 14.73
CA SER A 45 6.38 -21.02 15.71
C SER A 45 7.05 -19.90 16.53
N LEU A 46 7.30 -18.72 15.92
CA LEU A 46 7.92 -17.57 16.60
C LEU A 46 7.07 -17.01 17.75
N VAL A 47 5.75 -17.15 17.65
CA VAL A 47 4.81 -16.65 18.67
C VAL A 47 4.11 -17.76 19.44
N GLU A 48 4.50 -19.02 19.24
CA GLU A 48 3.92 -20.21 19.87
C GLU A 48 2.40 -20.33 19.67
N LEU A 49 1.90 -19.93 18.50
CA LEU A 49 0.49 -20.03 18.11
C LEU A 49 0.35 -20.95 16.89
N ASP A 50 -0.84 -21.49 16.65
CA ASP A 50 -1.09 -22.21 15.40
C ASP A 50 -1.30 -21.25 14.21
N TYR A 51 -1.05 -21.74 13.00
CA TYR A 51 -1.27 -21.01 11.75
C TYR A 51 -2.62 -20.29 11.68
N GLY A 52 -3.71 -20.95 12.07
CA GLY A 52 -5.05 -20.41 11.99
C GLY A 52 -5.23 -19.22 12.92
N THR A 53 -4.65 -19.30 14.12
CA THR A 53 -4.66 -18.20 15.09
C THR A 53 -3.85 -17.00 14.60
N VAL A 54 -2.65 -17.21 14.04
CA VAL A 54 -1.85 -16.10 13.47
C VAL A 54 -2.58 -15.44 12.31
N PHE A 55 -3.08 -16.24 11.35
CA PHE A 55 -3.82 -15.72 10.21
C PHE A 55 -5.11 -14.99 10.63
N LYS A 56 -5.82 -15.48 11.65
CA LYS A 56 -7.02 -14.83 12.21
C LYS A 56 -6.69 -13.44 12.75
N ASN A 57 -5.60 -13.27 13.50
CA ASN A 57 -5.22 -11.95 14.02
C ASN A 57 -4.82 -10.99 12.90
N TYR A 58 -4.10 -11.46 11.89
CA TYR A 58 -3.83 -10.67 10.70
C TYR A 58 -5.12 -10.27 9.97
N ALA A 59 -6.07 -11.19 9.80
CA ALA A 59 -7.35 -10.91 9.19
C ALA A 59 -8.18 -9.89 9.99
N GLN A 60 -8.13 -9.93 11.33
CA GLN A 60 -8.76 -8.93 12.20
C GLN A 60 -8.13 -7.54 12.05
N MET A 61 -6.80 -7.47 11.98
CA MET A 61 -6.07 -6.23 11.69
C MET A 61 -6.50 -5.66 10.33
N MET A 62 -6.55 -6.49 9.29
CA MET A 62 -6.95 -6.05 7.96
C MET A 62 -8.43 -5.68 7.88
N ASP A 63 -9.34 -6.40 8.57
CA ASP A 63 -10.75 -6.02 8.67
C ASP A 63 -10.91 -4.63 9.32
N TYR A 64 -10.16 -4.36 10.40
CA TYR A 64 -10.13 -3.02 10.98
C TYR A 64 -9.65 -1.98 9.96
N LEU A 65 -8.55 -2.22 9.23
CA LEU A 65 -8.02 -1.26 8.27
C LEU A 65 -8.96 -1.01 7.08
N LEU A 66 -9.71 -2.03 6.64
CA LEU A 66 -10.60 -1.97 5.48
C LEU A 66 -12.02 -1.47 5.80
N ASN A 67 -12.52 -1.68 7.02
CA ASN A 67 -13.92 -1.40 7.37
C ASN A 67 -14.11 0.08 7.76
N PRO A 68 -14.80 0.93 6.97
CA PRO A 68 -14.95 2.36 7.29
C PRO A 68 -15.77 2.64 8.56
N PHE A 69 -16.53 1.66 9.07
CA PHE A 69 -17.48 1.83 10.16
C PHE A 69 -16.95 1.36 11.53
N ASN A 70 -15.86 0.58 11.57
CA ASN A 70 -15.26 0.12 12.82
C ASN A 70 -13.97 0.88 13.15
N TRP A 71 -13.98 1.71 14.20
CA TRP A 71 -12.82 2.48 14.65
C TRP A 71 -12.21 1.96 15.96
N GLN A 72 -12.59 0.76 16.40
CA GLN A 72 -12.01 0.11 17.58
C GLN A 72 -11.04 -0.99 17.16
N PHE A 73 -9.74 -0.72 17.29
CA PHE A 73 -8.70 -1.72 17.02
C PHE A 73 -8.64 -2.74 18.16
N LYS A 74 -8.78 -4.02 17.80
CA LYS A 74 -8.62 -5.13 18.74
C LYS A 74 -8.27 -6.41 17.99
N LEU A 75 -7.25 -7.09 18.50
CA LEU A 75 -6.87 -8.44 18.09
C LEU A 75 -7.25 -9.43 19.19
N SER A 76 -7.52 -10.68 18.82
CA SER A 76 -7.96 -11.71 19.77
C SER A 76 -6.82 -12.24 20.63
N ASP A 77 -5.64 -12.44 20.04
CA ASP A 77 -4.54 -13.18 20.67
C ASP A 77 -3.27 -12.34 20.82
N PHE A 78 -3.22 -11.16 20.19
CA PHE A 78 -2.16 -10.17 20.39
C PHE A 78 -2.68 -8.98 21.19
N ILE A 79 -1.96 -8.61 22.24
CA ILE A 79 -2.17 -7.33 22.93
C ILE A 79 -1.71 -6.18 22.03
N SER A 80 -2.13 -4.96 22.38
CA SER A 80 -1.65 -3.76 21.70
C SER A 80 -1.53 -2.63 22.70
N SER A 81 -0.46 -1.86 22.61
CA SER A 81 -0.26 -0.66 23.39
C SER A 81 -1.17 0.48 22.90
N PRO A 82 -1.34 1.56 23.68
CA PRO A 82 -2.00 2.77 23.19
C PRO A 82 -1.34 3.33 21.93
N ALA A 83 0.00 3.33 21.87
CA ALA A 83 0.76 3.80 20.70
C ALA A 83 0.50 2.90 19.48
N GLY A 84 0.59 1.57 19.65
CA GLY A 84 0.33 0.63 18.56
C GLY A 84 -1.07 0.78 17.96
N ARG A 85 -2.08 0.99 18.81
CA ARG A 85 -3.45 1.28 18.36
C ARG A 85 -3.56 2.60 17.59
N LEU A 86 -2.89 3.66 18.06
CA LEU A 86 -2.87 4.95 17.36
C LEU A 86 -2.20 4.83 15.98
N HIS A 87 -1.11 4.07 15.88
CA HIS A 87 -0.47 3.81 14.60
C HIS A 87 -1.42 3.09 13.62
N PHE A 88 -2.12 2.04 14.06
CA PHE A 88 -3.10 1.37 13.20
C PHE A 88 -4.27 2.30 12.82
N GLU A 89 -4.69 3.22 13.70
CA GLU A 89 -5.68 4.24 13.36
C GLU A 89 -5.18 5.20 12.27
N ASP A 90 -3.91 5.63 12.34
CA ASP A 90 -3.31 6.46 11.31
C ASP A 90 -3.19 5.72 9.97
N CYS A 91 -2.78 4.44 9.99
CA CYS A 91 -2.81 3.57 8.82
C CYS A 91 -4.21 3.43 8.23
N LYS A 92 -5.24 3.27 9.07
CA LYS A 92 -6.65 3.22 8.63
C LYS A 92 -7.06 4.50 7.90
N LYS A 93 -6.68 5.69 8.39
CA LYS A 93 -6.95 6.96 7.70
C LYS A 93 -6.34 6.97 6.30
N LEU A 94 -5.12 6.44 6.14
CA LEU A 94 -4.47 6.30 4.83
C LEU A 94 -5.17 5.29 3.91
N PHE A 95 -5.67 4.17 4.45
CA PHE A 95 -6.49 3.21 3.68
C PHE A 95 -7.76 3.87 3.16
N MET A 96 -8.48 4.61 4.02
CA MET A 96 -9.69 5.35 3.62
C MET A 96 -9.38 6.41 2.57
N LEU A 97 -8.28 7.14 2.74
CA LEU A 97 -7.82 8.13 1.76
C LEU A 97 -7.51 7.47 0.42
N ASN A 98 -6.79 6.34 0.41
CA ASN A 98 -6.49 5.59 -0.80
C ASN A 98 -7.77 5.20 -1.55
N PHE A 99 -8.75 4.60 -0.88
CA PHE A 99 -10.01 4.22 -1.54
C PHE A 99 -10.84 5.42 -2.01
N ALA A 100 -10.86 6.52 -1.24
CA ALA A 100 -11.53 7.75 -1.66
C ALA A 100 -10.90 8.33 -2.94
N VAL A 101 -9.56 8.42 -2.99
CA VAL A 101 -8.83 8.88 -4.16
C VAL A 101 -9.02 7.92 -5.33
N TRP A 102 -9.04 6.60 -5.09
CA TRP A 102 -9.28 5.59 -6.12
C TRP A 102 -10.63 5.78 -6.80
N VAL A 103 -11.71 5.97 -6.04
CA VAL A 103 -13.06 6.21 -6.59
C VAL A 103 -13.12 7.55 -7.33
N VAL A 104 -12.64 8.64 -6.73
CA VAL A 104 -12.72 9.99 -7.33
C VAL A 104 -11.89 10.08 -8.62
N SER A 105 -10.68 9.52 -8.61
CA SER A 105 -9.81 9.48 -9.78
C SER A 105 -10.40 8.56 -10.86
N GLY A 106 -10.98 7.41 -10.49
CA GLY A 106 -11.66 6.50 -11.40
C GLY A 106 -12.85 7.13 -12.13
N ILE A 107 -13.71 7.85 -11.41
CA ILE A 107 -14.83 8.63 -12.00
C ILE A 107 -14.29 9.68 -12.98
N SER A 108 -13.20 10.36 -12.61
CA SER A 108 -12.56 11.38 -13.45
C SER A 108 -11.97 10.77 -14.73
N VAL A 109 -11.27 9.64 -14.62
CA VAL A 109 -10.76 8.87 -15.77
C VAL A 109 -11.91 8.44 -16.68
N TRP A 110 -12.99 7.89 -16.13
CA TRP A 110 -14.16 7.48 -16.91
C TRP A 110 -14.83 8.67 -17.62
N LYS A 111 -14.95 9.83 -16.97
CA LYS A 111 -15.55 11.02 -17.59
C LYS A 111 -14.72 11.58 -18.75
N PHE A 112 -13.40 11.54 -18.66
CA PHE A 112 -12.50 12.20 -19.62
C PHE A 112 -11.76 11.22 -20.55
N HIS A 113 -12.03 9.92 -20.52
CA HIS A 113 -11.30 8.89 -21.31
C HIS A 113 -11.29 9.11 -22.83
N LYS A 114 -12.25 9.86 -23.39
CA LYS A 114 -12.32 10.16 -24.83
C LYS A 114 -11.38 11.29 -25.27
N VAL A 115 -10.75 11.98 -24.32
CA VAL A 115 -9.75 13.01 -24.62
C VAL A 115 -8.45 12.30 -25.03
N ARG A 116 -7.91 12.65 -26.20
CA ARG A 116 -6.63 12.11 -26.65
C ARG A 116 -5.53 12.61 -25.70
N ALA A 117 -4.94 11.68 -24.95
CA ALA A 117 -3.80 11.92 -24.07
C ALA A 117 -2.59 12.44 -24.86
N TYR A 118 -2.33 13.76 -24.83
CA TYR A 118 -1.16 14.35 -25.50
C TYR A 118 0.08 14.30 -24.58
N PHE A 119 -0.10 14.20 -23.26
CA PHE A 119 0.99 14.17 -22.27
C PHE A 119 1.54 12.76 -21.93
N ASN A 120 1.57 11.81 -22.86
CA ASN A 120 1.97 10.43 -22.53
C ASN A 120 3.39 10.26 -21.99
N ARG A 121 4.28 11.20 -22.29
CA ARG A 121 5.65 11.21 -21.73
C ARG A 121 5.64 11.35 -20.20
N VAL A 122 4.57 11.90 -19.61
CA VAL A 122 4.42 11.96 -18.15
C VAL A 122 4.44 10.55 -17.54
N PHE A 123 3.71 9.58 -18.10
CA PHE A 123 3.70 8.21 -17.56
C PHE A 123 5.09 7.55 -17.65
N PHE A 124 5.84 7.83 -18.72
CA PHE A 124 7.22 7.37 -18.84
C PHE A 124 8.12 7.99 -17.77
N TRP A 125 8.09 9.31 -17.58
CA TRP A 125 8.93 9.97 -16.59
C TRP A 125 8.54 9.67 -15.15
N VAL A 126 7.25 9.50 -14.87
CA VAL A 126 6.76 9.02 -13.56
C VAL A 126 7.29 7.62 -13.30
N GLY A 127 7.17 6.70 -14.26
CA GLY A 127 7.73 5.34 -14.13
C GLY A 127 9.24 5.33 -13.92
N ILE A 128 10.01 6.09 -14.72
CA ILE A 128 11.46 6.23 -14.52
C ILE A 128 11.79 6.78 -13.12
N GLY A 129 11.02 7.76 -12.65
CA GLY A 129 11.19 8.32 -11.31
C GLY A 129 10.94 7.28 -10.21
N THR A 130 9.94 6.41 -10.37
CA THR A 130 9.63 5.37 -9.38
C THR A 130 10.60 4.19 -9.39
N ILE A 131 11.27 3.90 -10.50
CA ILE A 131 12.39 2.93 -10.54
C ILE A 131 13.50 3.32 -9.56
N ALA A 132 13.80 4.62 -9.42
CA ALA A 132 14.82 5.07 -8.45
C ALA A 132 14.42 4.71 -7.00
N LEU A 133 13.13 4.81 -6.67
CA LEU A 133 12.61 4.41 -5.35
C LEU A 133 12.71 2.89 -5.14
N VAL A 134 12.46 2.09 -6.17
CA VAL A 134 12.65 0.63 -6.12
C VAL A 134 14.10 0.29 -5.79
N LEU A 135 15.06 0.93 -6.47
CA LEU A 135 16.48 0.67 -6.25
C LEU A 135 16.93 1.08 -4.84
N LEU A 136 16.42 2.20 -4.31
CA LEU A 136 16.70 2.62 -2.93
C LEU A 136 16.15 1.61 -1.91
N MET A 137 14.91 1.16 -2.11
CA MET A 137 14.27 0.16 -1.24
C MET A 137 15.03 -1.17 -1.25
N LEU A 138 15.43 -1.67 -2.43
CA LEU A 138 16.18 -2.92 -2.56
C LEU A 138 17.62 -2.84 -2.03
N PHE A 139 18.22 -1.64 -2.02
CA PHE A 139 19.59 -1.45 -1.52
C PHE A 139 19.65 -1.36 0.01
N ASN A 140 18.68 -0.70 0.64
CA ASN A 140 18.61 -0.55 2.09
C ASN A 140 17.14 -0.42 2.53
N PHE A 141 16.52 -1.57 2.81
CA PHE A 141 15.11 -1.61 3.19
C PHE A 141 14.87 -0.93 4.53
N ASP A 142 15.71 -1.15 5.54
CA ASP A 142 15.59 -0.53 6.87
C ASP A 142 15.47 1.00 6.78
N GLN A 143 16.43 1.64 6.12
CA GLN A 143 16.45 3.09 5.97
C GLN A 143 15.26 3.58 5.14
N PHE A 144 14.89 2.83 4.09
CA PHE A 144 13.73 3.14 3.28
C PHE A 144 12.44 3.07 4.10
N PHE A 145 12.28 2.05 4.94
CA PHE A 145 11.13 1.85 5.80
C PHE A 145 11.00 2.97 6.83
N VAL A 146 12.11 3.37 7.47
CA VAL A 146 12.13 4.52 8.40
C VAL A 146 11.70 5.81 7.69
N VAL A 147 12.32 6.14 6.56
CA VAL A 147 11.98 7.37 5.82
C VAL A 147 10.53 7.35 5.33
N PHE A 148 10.04 6.19 4.88
CA PHE A 148 8.63 6.01 4.51
C PHE A 148 7.69 6.35 5.68
N HIS A 149 8.00 5.87 6.89
CA HIS A 149 7.21 6.19 8.08
C HIS A 149 7.30 7.67 8.46
N GLU A 150 8.49 8.28 8.43
CA GLU A 150 8.66 9.71 8.74
C GLU A 150 7.94 10.64 7.76
N VAL A 151 7.80 10.23 6.49
CA VAL A 151 7.04 10.97 5.48
C VAL A 151 5.53 10.91 5.75
N LEU A 152 5.03 9.76 6.22
CA LEU A 152 3.59 9.52 6.41
C LEU A 152 3.09 9.88 7.81
N PHE A 153 3.93 9.75 8.84
CA PHE A 153 3.57 9.89 10.24
C PHE A 153 4.43 10.97 10.90
N ARG A 154 3.78 11.85 11.67
CA ARG A 154 4.46 12.92 12.43
C ARG A 154 4.74 12.54 13.89
N ASN A 155 4.58 11.27 14.22
CA ASN A 155 4.80 10.69 15.55
C ASN A 155 5.75 9.49 15.43
N SER A 156 6.04 8.85 16.56
CA SER A 156 6.87 7.64 16.64
C SER A 156 6.06 6.40 17.05
N ASP A 157 4.73 6.45 16.94
CA ASP A 157 3.83 5.38 17.39
C ASP A 157 3.99 4.09 16.57
N TRP A 158 4.64 4.18 15.41
CA TRP A 158 5.02 3.05 14.54
C TRP A 158 6.24 2.25 15.04
N LEU A 159 6.97 2.75 16.05
CA LEU A 159 8.06 2.02 16.70
C LEU A 159 7.48 1.04 17.73
N PHE A 160 7.12 -0.14 17.26
CA PHE A 160 6.51 -1.17 18.09
C PHE A 160 7.53 -1.80 19.06
N ASP A 161 7.08 -1.99 20.31
CA ASP A 161 7.78 -2.78 21.31
C ASP A 161 7.24 -4.22 21.24
N PRO A 162 8.03 -5.24 20.87
CA PRO A 162 7.55 -6.62 20.75
C PRO A 162 6.84 -7.17 21.98
N ALA A 163 7.13 -6.65 23.18
CA ALA A 163 6.47 -7.07 24.42
C ALA A 163 5.09 -6.41 24.62
N LYS A 164 4.82 -5.27 23.97
CA LYS A 164 3.57 -4.51 24.10
C LYS A 164 2.70 -4.58 22.85
N ASP A 165 3.32 -4.82 21.70
CA ASP A 165 2.73 -4.87 20.37
C ASP A 165 3.25 -6.11 19.60
N PRO A 166 2.99 -7.34 20.12
CA PRO A 166 3.55 -8.59 19.58
C PRO A 166 3.15 -8.92 18.14
N ILE A 167 2.16 -8.22 17.58
CA ILE A 167 1.81 -8.31 16.15
C ILE A 167 3.03 -8.05 15.24
N ILE A 168 4.00 -7.24 15.69
CA ILE A 168 5.23 -6.99 14.92
C ILE A 168 6.04 -8.26 14.67
N ASN A 169 5.98 -9.23 15.59
CA ASN A 169 6.76 -10.48 15.48
C ASN A 169 6.27 -11.38 14.34
N VAL A 170 5.04 -11.19 13.88
CA VAL A 170 4.49 -11.90 12.72
C VAL A 170 4.42 -11.03 11.48
N LEU A 171 4.90 -9.78 11.51
CA LEU A 171 4.98 -8.89 10.35
C LEU A 171 6.45 -8.58 10.05
N PRO A 172 7.22 -9.56 9.55
CA PRO A 172 8.65 -9.38 9.30
C PRO A 172 8.91 -8.39 8.17
N GLU A 173 10.14 -7.89 8.12
CA GLU A 173 10.65 -7.06 7.02
C GLU A 173 10.38 -7.67 5.64
N ASP A 174 10.60 -8.98 5.50
CA ASP A 174 10.38 -9.72 4.25
C ASP A 174 8.94 -9.60 3.74
N PHE A 175 7.96 -9.63 4.64
CA PHE A 175 6.54 -9.47 4.26
C PHE A 175 6.29 -8.08 3.69
N PHE A 176 6.83 -7.03 4.32
CA PHE A 176 6.69 -5.67 3.81
C PHE A 176 7.46 -5.47 2.51
N THR A 177 8.65 -6.05 2.38
CA THR A 177 9.43 -6.05 1.13
C THR A 177 8.63 -6.66 -0.01
N GLN A 178 8.01 -7.83 0.20
CA GLN A 178 7.13 -8.46 -0.80
C GLN A 178 5.95 -7.55 -1.19
N CYS A 179 5.33 -6.89 -0.22
CA CYS A 179 4.26 -5.92 -0.49
C CYS A 179 4.75 -4.73 -1.32
N PHE A 180 5.90 -4.13 -1.00
CA PHE A 180 6.49 -3.04 -1.78
C PHE A 180 6.86 -3.48 -3.20
N VAL A 181 7.49 -4.65 -3.35
CA VAL A 181 7.85 -5.22 -4.65
C VAL A 181 6.59 -5.42 -5.50
N LEU A 182 5.53 -6.01 -4.96
CA LEU A 182 4.26 -6.19 -5.66
C LEU A 182 3.65 -4.84 -6.08
N PHE A 183 3.61 -3.87 -5.16
CA PHE A 183 3.14 -2.53 -5.44
C PHE A 183 3.88 -1.91 -6.64
N PHE A 184 5.22 -1.95 -6.62
CA PHE A 184 6.03 -1.38 -7.68
C PHE A 184 5.85 -2.12 -9.01
N ILE A 185 5.78 -3.45 -9.01
CA ILE A 185 5.52 -4.23 -10.24
C ILE A 185 4.18 -3.81 -10.87
N VAL A 186 3.12 -3.69 -10.08
CA VAL A 186 1.80 -3.29 -10.58
C VAL A 186 1.83 -1.85 -11.06
N PHE A 187 2.40 -0.94 -10.29
CA PHE A 187 2.45 0.49 -10.62
C PHE A 187 3.28 0.76 -11.88
N GLU A 188 4.51 0.24 -11.96
CA GLU A 188 5.38 0.36 -13.14
C GLU A 188 4.75 -0.31 -14.36
N GLY A 189 4.15 -1.48 -14.18
CA GLY A 189 3.42 -2.19 -15.22
C GLY A 189 2.33 -1.32 -15.85
N LEU A 190 1.52 -0.64 -15.03
CA LEU A 190 0.47 0.28 -15.48
C LEU A 190 1.06 1.52 -16.17
N MET A 191 2.11 2.13 -15.61
CA MET A 191 2.79 3.31 -16.17
C MET A 191 3.37 3.03 -17.55
N PHE A 192 4.18 1.98 -17.68
CA PHE A 192 4.80 1.63 -18.96
C PHE A 192 3.81 1.08 -19.98
N TRP A 193 2.78 0.35 -19.54
CA TRP A 193 1.68 -0.06 -20.43
C TRP A 193 0.99 1.15 -21.07
N LYS A 194 0.68 2.18 -20.27
CA LYS A 194 0.06 3.40 -20.79
C LYS A 194 1.02 4.18 -21.69
N ALA A 195 2.30 4.26 -21.33
CA ALA A 195 3.32 4.94 -22.13
C ALA A 195 3.51 4.28 -23.51
N ARG A 196 3.42 2.95 -23.61
CA ARG A 196 3.60 2.19 -24.87
C ARG A 196 2.44 2.30 -25.85
N ARG A 197 1.19 2.44 -25.39
CA ARG A 197 -0.01 2.37 -26.25
C ARG A 197 -0.18 3.49 -27.29
N ILE A 198 0.72 4.46 -27.34
CA ILE A 198 0.64 5.61 -28.26
C ILE A 198 1.94 5.76 -29.09
N ALA A 199 2.86 4.79 -28.97
CA ALA A 199 4.07 4.72 -29.77
C ALA A 199 3.88 3.91 -31.06
N PHE A 200 2.75 4.06 -31.79
CA PHE A 200 2.56 3.69 -33.21
C PHE A 200 1.36 4.43 -33.78
#